data_AF-A0A2V6W757-F1
#
_entry.id   AF-A0A2V6W757-F1
#
_cell.length_a   1.000
_cell.length_b   1.000
_cell.length_c   1.000
_cell.angle_alpha   90.00
_cell.angle_beta   90.00
_cell.angle_gamma   90.00
#
_symmetry.space_group_name_H-M   'P 1'
#
loop_
_entity.id
_entity.type
_entity.pdbx_description
1 polymer ?
#
loop_
_entity_poly.entity_id
_entity_poly.type
_entity_poly.pdbx_seq_one_letter_code
_entity_poly.pdbx_strand_id
1 'polypeptide(L)'
;MNALPDPQARDEDVGYHGAVTDFKRRLIEATLHRARGNRTHAARSLGLQRTYLLRLIRELRVAAPPPPSRHGPPRPEDTSRPAGTPPAAADAGATSAPPPTAPASYPPARPPARTAGRGTPRLPR
;
A
#
# COMPACT_ATOMS: atom_id res chain seq x y z
N MET A 1 -4.25 -41.83 -26.84
CA MET A 1 -5.45 -41.02 -26.60
C MET A 1 -5.16 -40.03 -25.49
N ASN A 2 -4.72 -38.81 -25.81
CA ASN A 2 -4.67 -37.72 -24.85
C ASN A 2 -6.09 -37.16 -24.73
N ALA A 3 -6.69 -37.28 -23.55
CA ALA A 3 -7.95 -36.61 -23.25
C ALA A 3 -7.72 -35.10 -23.38
N LEU A 4 -8.42 -34.46 -24.32
CA LEU A 4 -8.50 -33.01 -24.35
C LEU A 4 -9.08 -32.53 -23.01
N PRO A 5 -8.51 -31.52 -22.34
CA PRO A 5 -9.14 -30.92 -21.19
C PRO A 5 -10.44 -30.26 -21.63
N ASP A 6 -11.56 -30.74 -21.09
CA ASP A 6 -12.90 -30.20 -21.28
C ASP A 6 -12.92 -28.72 -20.84
N PRO A 7 -13.10 -27.73 -21.74
CA PRO A 7 -12.87 -26.34 -21.35
C PRO A 7 -14.07 -25.65 -20.68
N GLN A 8 -15.21 -26.29 -20.43
CA GLN A 8 -16.47 -25.53 -20.22
C GLN A 8 -17.26 -25.85 -18.94
N ALA A 9 -16.84 -26.84 -18.13
CA ALA A 9 -17.67 -27.32 -17.03
C ALA A 9 -17.55 -26.50 -15.72
N ARG A 10 -17.79 -25.16 -15.69
CA ARG A 10 -17.89 -24.41 -14.41
C ARG A 10 -18.84 -23.20 -14.29
N ASP A 11 -19.49 -22.69 -15.35
CA ASP A 11 -20.18 -21.37 -15.25
C ASP A 11 -21.65 -21.32 -15.72
N GLU A 12 -22.34 -22.45 -15.90
CA GLU A 12 -23.69 -22.45 -16.47
C GLU A 12 -24.79 -21.96 -15.49
N ASP A 13 -24.53 -21.92 -14.18
CA ASP A 13 -25.50 -21.46 -13.15
C ASP A 13 -25.20 -20.05 -12.61
N VAL A 14 -24.26 -19.35 -13.24
CA VAL A 14 -23.77 -18.07 -12.73
C VAL A 14 -24.36 -16.94 -13.56
N GLY A 15 -25.52 -16.42 -13.13
CA GLY A 15 -26.13 -15.24 -13.76
C GLY A 15 -25.12 -14.10 -13.96
N TYR A 16 -25.40 -13.16 -14.86
CA TYR A 16 -24.50 -12.10 -15.35
C TYR A 16 -23.41 -11.62 -14.35
N HIS A 17 -23.80 -11.32 -13.11
CA HIS A 17 -22.87 -10.84 -12.08
C HIS A 17 -21.72 -11.79 -11.78
N GLY A 18 -21.94 -13.10 -11.72
CA GLY A 18 -20.84 -14.01 -11.45
C GLY A 18 -20.05 -14.34 -12.71
N ALA A 19 -20.65 -14.40 -13.91
CA ALA A 19 -19.89 -14.42 -15.17
C ALA A 19 -18.92 -13.22 -15.28
N VAL A 20 -19.36 -12.02 -14.90
CA VAL A 20 -18.50 -10.83 -14.80
C VAL A 20 -17.44 -10.97 -13.70
N THR A 21 -17.77 -11.60 -12.59
CA THR A 21 -16.85 -11.84 -11.46
C THR A 21 -15.73 -12.79 -11.88
N ASP A 22 -16.05 -13.88 -12.57
CA ASP A 22 -15.08 -14.85 -13.07
C ASP A 22 -14.22 -14.30 -14.19
N PHE A 23 -14.79 -13.49 -15.09
CA PHE A 23 -14.00 -12.73 -16.06
C PHE A 23 -12.97 -11.83 -15.38
N LYS A 24 -13.40 -11.04 -14.38
CA LYS A 24 -12.49 -10.17 -13.61
C LYS A 24 -11.40 -10.97 -12.90
N ARG A 25 -11.74 -12.13 -12.31
CA ARG A 25 -10.78 -13.02 -11.65
C ARG A 25 -9.70 -13.48 -12.64
N ARG A 26 -10.09 -14.08 -13.76
CA ARG A 26 -9.17 -14.59 -14.79
C ARG A 26 -8.30 -13.49 -15.37
N LEU A 27 -8.87 -12.31 -15.62
CA LEU A 27 -8.13 -11.15 -16.12
C LEU A 27 -7.03 -10.70 -15.14
N ILE A 28 -7.36 -10.61 -13.85
CA ILE A 28 -6.40 -10.21 -12.82
C ILE A 28 -5.32 -11.28 -12.65
N GLU A 29 -5.68 -12.57 -12.66
CA GLU A 29 -4.74 -13.69 -12.58
C GLU A 29 -3.74 -13.66 -13.74
N ALA A 30 -4.22 -13.62 -14.98
CA ALA A 30 -3.37 -13.56 -16.17
C ALA A 30 -2.41 -12.37 -16.14
N THR A 31 -2.89 -11.21 -15.69
CA THR A 31 -2.07 -10.01 -15.57
C THR A 31 -1.01 -10.15 -14.49
N LEU A 32 -1.35 -10.71 -13.32
CA LEU A 32 -0.39 -10.97 -12.24
C LEU A 32 0.69 -11.96 -12.66
N HIS A 33 0.31 -13.01 -13.41
CA HIS A 33 1.26 -13.96 -13.99
C HIS A 33 2.20 -13.27 -15.00
N ARG A 34 1.67 -12.46 -15.92
CA ARG A 34 2.48 -11.70 -16.89
C ARG A 34 3.42 -10.71 -16.20
N ALA A 35 2.97 -10.09 -15.10
CA ALA A 35 3.77 -9.19 -14.29
C ALA A 35 4.71 -9.91 -13.29
N ARG A 36 4.79 -11.25 -13.32
CA ARG A 36 5.59 -12.08 -12.40
C ARG A 36 5.36 -11.74 -10.92
N GLY A 37 4.11 -11.48 -10.54
CA GLY A 37 3.73 -11.10 -9.18
C GLY A 37 4.00 -9.64 -8.80
N ASN A 38 4.54 -8.80 -9.69
CA ASN A 38 4.70 -7.37 -9.44
C ASN A 38 3.35 -6.64 -9.51
N ARG A 39 2.70 -6.49 -8.35
CA ARG A 39 1.37 -5.88 -8.22
C ARG A 39 1.30 -4.43 -8.69
N THR A 40 2.38 -3.66 -8.54
CA THR A 40 2.42 -2.27 -9.03
C THR A 40 2.42 -2.24 -10.55
N HIS A 41 3.19 -3.13 -11.18
CA HIS A 41 3.22 -3.26 -12.63
C HIS A 41 1.87 -3.78 -13.17
N ALA A 42 1.30 -4.81 -12.54
CA ALA A 42 -0.01 -5.35 -12.92
C ALA A 42 -1.12 -4.28 -12.84
N ALA A 43 -1.13 -3.46 -11.77
CA ALA A 43 -2.10 -2.37 -11.63
C ALA A 43 -1.99 -1.34 -12.75
N ARG A 44 -0.76 -0.96 -13.12
CA ARG A 44 -0.51 -0.04 -14.25
C ARG A 44 -0.97 -0.64 -15.58
N SER A 45 -0.73 -1.92 -15.81
CA SER A 45 -1.18 -2.62 -17.03
C SER A 45 -2.71 -2.70 -17.14
N LEU A 46 -3.43 -2.75 -16.01
CA LEU A 46 -4.89 -2.70 -15.97
C LEU A 46 -5.47 -1.28 -15.96
N GLY A 47 -4.63 -0.24 -15.87
CA GLY A 47 -5.09 1.15 -15.70
C GLY A 47 -5.76 1.42 -14.35
N LEU A 48 -5.45 0.62 -13.33
CA LEU A 48 -6.05 0.72 -12.00
C LEU A 48 -5.06 1.28 -10.97
N GLN A 49 -5.59 1.92 -9.93
CA GLN A 49 -4.79 2.23 -8.74
C GLN A 49 -4.37 0.93 -8.03
N ARG A 50 -3.13 0.86 -7.54
CA ARG A 50 -2.60 -0.33 -6.83
C ARG A 50 -3.47 -0.74 -5.64
N THR A 51 -3.98 0.22 -4.88
CA THR A 51 -4.87 -0.02 -3.72
C THR A 51 -6.18 -0.69 -4.14
N TYR A 52 -6.74 -0.28 -5.28
CA TYR A 52 -7.94 -0.88 -5.84
C TYR A 52 -7.68 -2.30 -6.34
N LEU A 53 -6.56 -2.56 -7.01
CA LEU A 53 -6.16 -3.93 -7.37
C LEU A 53 -6.06 -4.85 -6.15
N LEU A 54 -5.46 -4.38 -5.05
CA LEU A 54 -5.37 -5.16 -3.80
C LEU A 54 -6.73 -5.42 -3.16
N ARG A 55 -7.66 -4.47 -3.29
CA ARG A 55 -9.06 -4.67 -2.88
C ARG A 55 -9.71 -5.77 -3.73
N LEU A 56 -9.59 -5.70 -5.05
CA LEU A 56 -10.15 -6.70 -5.97
C LEU A 56 -9.57 -8.11 -5.74
N ILE A 57 -8.27 -8.24 -5.48
CA ILE A 57 -7.65 -9.55 -5.20
C ILE A 57 -8.27 -10.20 -3.97
N ARG A 58 -8.59 -9.42 -2.93
CA ARG A 58 -9.23 -9.91 -1.70
C ARG A 58 -10.70 -10.25 -1.91
N GLU A 59 -11.44 -9.37 -2.60
CA GLU A 59 -12.88 -9.54 -2.87
C GLU A 59 -13.15 -10.73 -3.80
N LEU A 60 -12.34 -10.89 -4.85
CA LEU A 60 -12.52 -11.92 -5.87
C LEU A 60 -11.79 -13.24 -5.55
N ARG A 61 -11.04 -13.28 -4.43
CA ARG A 61 -10.21 -14.42 -3.99
C ARG A 61 -9.28 -14.94 -5.08
N VAL A 62 -8.67 -14.01 -5.83
CA VAL A 62 -7.72 -14.32 -6.90
C VAL A 62 -6.50 -15.05 -6.31
N ALA A 63 -6.08 -16.15 -6.94
CA ALA A 63 -4.85 -16.87 -6.60
C ALA A 63 -3.62 -16.05 -7.04
N ALA A 64 -3.38 -14.92 -6.38
CA ALA A 64 -2.18 -14.13 -6.60
C ALA A 64 -0.96 -14.89 -6.03
N PRO A 65 0.17 -15.03 -6.76
CA PRO A 65 1.39 -15.56 -6.19
C PRO A 65 1.73 -14.76 -4.92
N PRO A 66 2.16 -15.44 -3.83
CA PRO A 66 2.42 -14.78 -2.56
C PRO A 66 3.42 -13.64 -2.78
N PRO A 67 3.23 -12.48 -2.11
CA PRO A 67 4.27 -11.45 -2.13
C PRO A 67 5.59 -12.12 -1.72
N PRO A 68 6.75 -11.76 -2.31
CA PRO A 68 8.00 -12.05 -1.64
C PRO A 68 7.90 -11.38 -0.27
N SER A 69 7.87 -12.20 0.77
CA SER A 69 7.76 -11.78 2.16
C SER A 69 8.84 -10.75 2.43
N ARG A 70 8.46 -9.47 2.43
CA ARG A 70 9.25 -8.39 3.05
C ARG A 70 9.03 -8.41 4.57
N HIS A 71 8.85 -9.60 5.13
CA HIS A 71 9.01 -9.81 6.54
C HIS A 71 10.52 -9.76 6.75
N GLY A 72 10.99 -8.62 7.27
CA GLY A 72 12.33 -8.53 7.81
C GLY A 72 12.56 -9.67 8.81
N PRO A 73 13.82 -10.09 9.00
CA PRO A 73 14.14 -11.22 9.87
C PRO A 73 13.48 -11.04 11.25
N PRO A 74 13.00 -12.11 11.89
CA PRO A 74 12.55 -12.03 13.28
C PRO A 74 13.70 -11.43 14.09
N ARG A 75 13.47 -10.26 14.67
CA ARG A 75 14.41 -9.63 15.59
C ARG A 75 14.58 -10.62 16.74
N PRO A 76 15.77 -11.20 16.97
CA PRO A 76 15.97 -12.13 18.07
C PRO A 76 15.61 -11.41 19.35
N GLU A 77 14.55 -11.92 19.96
CA GLU A 77 14.08 -11.63 21.30
C GLU A 77 15.21 -11.86 22.31
N ASP A 78 15.79 -10.74 22.75
CA ASP A 78 16.25 -10.43 24.10
C ASP A 78 16.27 -11.62 25.08
N THR A 79 17.19 -12.55 24.86
CA THR A 79 17.45 -13.65 25.77
C THR A 79 18.94 -13.61 26.11
N SER A 80 19.23 -13.37 27.39
CA SER A 80 20.55 -13.51 28.04
C SER A 80 21.34 -12.21 28.22
N ARG A 81 20.78 -11.33 29.06
CA ARG A 81 21.52 -10.56 30.06
C ARG A 81 22.65 -11.41 30.68
N PRO A 82 23.95 -11.11 30.49
CA PRO A 82 24.98 -11.72 31.30
C PRO A 82 24.90 -11.11 32.71
N ALA A 83 24.74 -11.97 33.71
CA ALA A 83 24.98 -11.62 35.10
C ALA A 83 26.48 -11.30 35.26
N GLY A 84 26.85 -10.05 34.99
CA GLY A 84 28.18 -9.49 35.26
C GLY A 84 28.10 -8.54 36.44
N THR A 85 28.65 -9.00 37.57
CA THR A 85 29.35 -8.26 38.64
C THR A 85 29.04 -6.76 38.84
N PRO A 86 28.63 -6.30 40.03
CA PRO A 86 28.66 -4.87 40.34
C PRO A 86 30.09 -4.40 40.62
N PRO A 87 30.64 -3.39 39.90
CA PRO A 87 31.71 -2.59 40.44
C PRO A 87 31.11 -1.45 41.27
N ALA A 88 31.56 -1.40 42.52
CA ALA A 88 31.33 -0.32 43.45
C ALA A 88 31.86 1.03 42.92
N ALA A 89 31.20 2.09 43.39
CA ALA A 89 31.71 3.45 43.56
C ALA A 89 32.23 4.21 42.32
N ALA A 90 31.44 5.20 41.90
CA ALA A 90 32.00 6.50 41.49
C ALA A 90 30.95 7.59 41.74
N ASP A 91 31.13 8.29 42.85
CA ASP A 91 30.74 9.67 43.06
C ASP A 91 31.20 10.52 41.85
N ALA A 92 30.30 11.28 41.25
CA ALA A 92 30.59 12.59 40.64
C ALA A 92 29.30 13.19 40.07
N GLY A 93 28.85 14.28 40.69
CA GLY A 93 27.82 15.13 40.13
C GLY A 93 28.21 15.69 38.76
N ALA A 94 27.20 15.82 37.90
CA ALA A 94 27.22 16.80 36.82
C ALA A 94 25.77 17.17 36.50
N THR A 95 25.35 18.31 37.06
CA THR A 95 24.24 19.10 36.59
C THR A 95 24.33 19.26 35.07
N SER A 96 23.43 18.63 34.33
CA SER A 96 23.15 19.02 32.94
C SER A 96 21.73 19.56 32.91
N ALA A 97 21.64 20.89 32.99
CA ALA A 97 20.43 21.63 32.72
C ALA A 97 19.83 21.23 31.35
N PRO A 98 18.50 21.14 31.20
CA PRO A 98 17.90 21.00 29.89
C PRO A 98 18.10 22.31 29.09
N PRO A 99 18.44 22.26 27.79
CA PRO A 99 18.46 23.46 26.96
C PRO A 99 17.04 24.06 26.83
N PRO A 100 16.90 25.39 26.73
CA PRO A 100 15.62 26.05 26.67
C PRO A 100 14.86 25.74 25.36
N THR A 101 13.56 25.50 25.53
CA THR A 101 12.52 25.43 24.50
C THR A 101 12.62 26.58 23.50
N ALA A 102 12.95 26.27 22.24
CA ALA A 102 12.72 27.19 21.13
C ALA A 102 11.32 26.93 20.55
N PRO A 103 10.37 27.89 20.58
CA PRO A 103 9.21 27.80 19.71
C PRO A 103 9.71 28.04 18.28
N ALA A 104 9.60 27.02 17.44
CA ALA A 104 9.75 27.17 16.00
C ALA A 104 8.75 28.24 15.53
N SER A 105 9.26 29.44 15.30
CA SER A 105 8.54 30.54 14.68
C SER A 105 8.29 30.13 13.23
N TYR A 106 7.18 29.44 12.99
CA TYR A 106 6.70 29.15 11.65
C TYR A 106 6.29 30.48 11.00
N PRO A 107 6.82 30.85 9.82
CA PRO A 107 6.23 31.95 9.08
C PRO A 107 4.81 31.54 8.66
N PRO A 108 3.80 32.44 8.77
CA PRO A 108 2.49 32.12 8.26
C PRO A 108 2.56 31.90 6.74
N ALA A 109 1.94 30.82 6.29
CA ALA A 109 1.81 30.47 4.89
C ALA A 109 1.34 31.69 4.07
N ARG A 110 2.08 32.00 3.01
CA ARG A 110 1.70 33.00 2.02
C ARG A 110 0.34 32.62 1.41
N PRO A 111 -0.70 33.47 1.47
CA PRO A 111 -1.95 33.19 0.78
C PRO A 111 -1.73 33.25 -0.74
N PRO A 112 -2.37 32.38 -1.55
CA PRO A 112 -2.36 32.57 -2.99
C PRO A 112 -3.06 33.90 -3.32
N ALA A 113 -2.37 34.72 -4.12
CA ALA A 113 -2.87 35.99 -4.59
C ALA A 113 -4.23 35.80 -5.27
N ARG A 114 -5.20 36.53 -4.76
CA ARG A 114 -6.54 36.70 -5.30
C ARG A 114 -6.43 37.40 -6.66
N THR A 115 -6.41 36.65 -7.75
CA THR A 115 -6.66 37.23 -9.08
C THR A 115 -8.15 37.50 -9.20
N ALA A 116 -8.55 38.66 -8.69
CA ALA A 116 -9.79 39.31 -9.08
C ALA A 116 -9.56 39.95 -10.47
N GLY A 117 -10.21 39.38 -11.48
CA GLY A 117 -10.36 39.98 -12.81
C GLY A 117 -11.61 39.38 -13.44
N ARG A 118 -12.79 39.94 -13.18
CA ARG A 118 -13.39 41.07 -13.92
C ARG A 118 -13.92 40.61 -15.27
N GLY A 119 -15.25 40.57 -15.40
CA GLY A 119 -15.91 40.80 -16.69
C GLY A 119 -17.06 39.86 -17.04
N THR A 120 -18.17 39.93 -16.31
CA THR A 120 -19.50 39.87 -16.94
C THR A 120 -20.04 41.30 -16.99
N PRO A 121 -20.46 41.79 -18.16
CA PRO A 121 -21.90 41.97 -18.42
C PRO A 121 -22.27 41.59 -19.89
N ARG A 122 -23.32 40.80 -20.15
CA ARG A 122 -24.77 41.10 -20.25
C ARG A 122 -25.20 41.88 -21.53
N LEU A 123 -25.72 41.12 -22.52
CA LEU A 123 -26.77 41.36 -23.56
C LEU A 123 -26.68 42.61 -24.49
N PRO A 124 -27.57 42.78 -25.52
CA PRO A 124 -28.01 41.89 -26.61
C PRO A 124 -27.95 42.60 -28.00
N ARG A 125 -28.27 41.90 -29.10
CA ARG A 125 -29.01 42.48 -30.25
C ARG A 125 -29.88 41.43 -30.92
#